data_AF-A0A3R7ITW6-F1
#
_entry.id   AF-A0A3R7ITW6-F1
#
_cell.length_a   1.000
_cell.length_b   1.000
_cell.length_c   1.000
_cell.angle_alpha   90.00
_cell.angle_beta   90.00
_cell.angle_gamma   90.00
#
_symmetry.space_group_name_H-M   'P 1'
#
loop_
_entity.id
_entity.type
_entity.pdbx_description
1 polymer ?
#
loop_
_entity_poly.entity_id
_entity_poly.type
_entity_poly.pdbx_seq_one_letter_code
_entity_poly.pdbx_strand_id
1 'polypeptide(L)'
;MVWSLPPRLLRGAASCALALALPAMASTDGSADLGLDREAALRASQAAIGRKVGEHILLNREGQPVSLASYRGKPLLVSFIYTGCFQVCPTTTRSLQETVEGLQKSVGPNQFNVVSIGFNQPADSPQALKAFATQYGIRQPNWEFLSPPGAIVPALAQDFGFVFQATPAGFDHVLQVSILDAEGRIVRQVYGESLVPAELGEPLKMLLAGTPVESNELIDHLLDRVRILCTVYDPKTGAYKVDYTLPIQIAGGVTFFIAMMIFFINEWRSNRKSARHKGARNA
;
A
#
# COMPACT_ATOMS: atom_id res chain seq x y z
N MET A 1 -14.50 67.15 66.45
CA MET A 1 -13.70 67.03 65.21
C MET A 1 -13.29 65.57 65.10
N VAL A 2 -14.15 64.71 64.53
CA VAL A 2 -14.10 64.23 63.13
C VAL A 2 -12.85 63.36 62.93
N TRP A 3 -12.96 62.05 63.24
CA TRP A 3 -12.95 60.90 62.30
C TRP A 3 -11.54 60.53 61.82
N SER A 4 -11.06 59.29 61.69
CA SER A 4 -11.45 57.93 62.07
C SER A 4 -10.34 57.03 61.46
N LEU A 5 -9.81 56.05 62.21
CA LEU A 5 -8.98 54.96 61.65
C LEU A 5 -9.78 54.17 60.61
N PRO A 6 -9.14 53.64 59.55
CA PRO A 6 -8.97 52.18 59.46
C PRO A 6 -7.66 51.80 58.69
N PRO A 7 -7.46 50.56 58.19
CA PRO A 7 -6.72 49.53 58.92
C PRO A 7 -5.50 48.96 58.14
N ARG A 8 -4.71 48.17 58.87
CA ARG A 8 -3.85 47.05 58.43
C ARG A 8 -3.88 46.72 56.93
N LEU A 9 -2.71 46.69 56.29
CA LEU A 9 -2.42 45.76 55.20
C LEU A 9 -0.90 45.51 55.14
N LEU A 10 -0.46 44.44 55.82
CA LEU A 10 0.79 43.75 55.48
C LEU A 10 0.63 43.20 54.06
N ARG A 11 1.44 43.68 53.12
CA ARG A 11 1.67 42.99 51.85
C ARG A 11 2.93 42.16 51.97
N GLY A 12 2.72 40.91 52.35
CA GLY A 12 3.72 39.86 52.29
C GLY A 12 4.02 39.45 50.86
N ALA A 13 5.28 39.02 50.70
CA ALA A 13 5.79 38.02 49.77
C ALA A 13 5.35 38.10 48.30
N ALA A 14 6.28 38.58 47.48
CA ALA A 14 6.41 38.20 46.09
C ALA A 14 6.60 36.67 46.00
N SER A 15 5.52 35.94 45.69
CA SER A 15 5.61 34.56 45.25
C SER A 15 5.64 34.53 43.72
N CYS A 16 6.84 34.26 43.18
CA CYS A 16 7.04 33.78 41.82
C CYS A 16 6.14 32.56 41.57
N ALA A 17 5.11 32.71 40.75
CA ALA A 17 4.40 31.58 40.17
C ALA A 17 5.33 30.94 39.12
N LEU A 18 6.19 30.03 39.58
CA LEU A 18 6.96 29.13 38.73
C LEU A 18 5.96 28.11 38.15
N ALA A 19 5.49 28.34 36.93
CA ALA A 19 4.72 27.36 36.18
C ALA A 19 5.63 26.16 35.89
N LEU A 20 5.57 25.14 36.75
CA LEU A 20 6.14 23.81 36.48
C LEU A 20 5.34 23.19 35.33
N ALA A 21 5.83 23.36 34.11
CA ALA A 21 5.44 22.54 32.98
C ALA A 21 5.88 21.10 33.29
N LEU A 22 4.95 20.31 33.83
CA LEU A 22 5.09 18.87 33.89
C LEU A 22 5.23 18.36 32.44
N PRO A 23 6.33 17.67 32.08
CA PRO A 23 6.35 16.96 30.82
C PRO A 23 5.25 15.90 30.90
N ALA A 24 4.27 16.00 29.99
CA ALA A 24 3.32 14.94 29.74
C ALA A 24 4.14 13.69 29.39
N MET A 25 4.31 12.81 30.37
CA MET A 25 4.76 11.44 30.15
C MET A 25 3.72 10.83 29.22
N ALA A 26 4.06 10.78 27.93
CA ALA A 26 3.31 9.99 26.97
C ALA A 26 3.36 8.55 27.49
N SER A 27 2.23 8.06 27.97
CA SER A 27 2.01 6.66 28.25
C SER A 27 2.25 5.92 26.93
N THR A 28 3.41 5.27 26.81
CA THR A 28 3.53 4.18 25.86
C THR A 28 2.65 3.08 26.40
N ASP A 29 1.43 2.96 25.86
CA ASP A 29 0.58 1.78 26.03
C ASP A 29 1.31 0.61 25.38
N GLY A 30 2.24 0.03 26.12
CA GLY A 30 2.81 -1.28 25.85
C GLY A 30 1.81 -2.33 26.28
N SER A 31 0.68 -2.44 25.59
CA SER A 31 -0.01 -3.72 25.56
C SER A 31 0.94 -4.70 24.88
N ALA A 32 1.37 -5.73 25.61
CA ALA A 32 2.02 -6.89 25.02
C ALA A 32 1.05 -7.50 24.01
N ASP A 33 1.19 -7.08 22.76
CA ASP A 33 0.37 -7.54 21.64
C ASP A 33 0.75 -8.99 21.37
N LEU A 34 -0.16 -9.91 21.72
CA LEU A 34 -0.05 -11.32 21.35
C LEU A 34 -0.43 -11.56 19.88
N GLY A 35 -0.70 -10.48 19.13
CA GLY A 35 -0.98 -10.47 17.70
C GLY A 35 0.19 -10.01 16.84
N LEU A 36 -0.01 -10.18 15.54
CA LEU A 36 0.91 -9.71 14.51
C LEU A 36 0.91 -8.17 14.43
N ASP A 37 2.08 -7.53 14.54
CA ASP A 37 2.22 -6.10 14.22
C ASP A 37 1.88 -5.87 12.73
N ARG A 38 0.68 -5.32 12.50
CA ARG A 38 0.13 -5.10 11.17
C ARG A 38 0.98 -4.12 10.35
N GLU A 39 1.54 -3.07 10.95
CA GLU A 39 2.32 -2.08 10.23
C GLU A 39 3.69 -2.65 9.82
N ALA A 40 4.34 -3.39 10.72
CA ALA A 40 5.57 -4.11 10.36
C ALA A 40 5.31 -5.16 9.28
N ALA A 41 4.20 -5.89 9.37
CA ALA A 41 3.86 -6.93 8.39
C ALA A 41 3.57 -6.33 7.00
N LEU A 42 2.86 -5.19 6.94
CA LEU A 42 2.65 -4.46 5.68
C LEU A 42 3.94 -3.92 5.09
N ARG A 43 4.84 -3.36 5.92
CA ARG A 43 6.16 -2.89 5.45
C ARG A 43 7.02 -4.04 4.91
N ALA A 44 7.01 -5.19 5.58
CA ALA A 44 7.72 -6.39 5.13
C ALA A 44 7.18 -6.90 3.78
N SER A 45 5.85 -6.87 3.63
CA SER A 45 5.16 -7.19 2.38
C SER A 45 5.60 -6.25 1.26
N GLN A 46 5.43 -4.94 1.43
CA GLN A 46 5.79 -3.92 0.43
C GLN A 46 7.27 -3.97 0.05
N ALA A 47 8.16 -4.26 1.00
CA ALA A 47 9.60 -4.42 0.73
C ALA A 47 9.94 -5.61 -0.19
N ALA A 48 8.99 -6.52 -0.45
CA ALA A 48 9.14 -7.60 -1.43
C ALA A 48 8.76 -7.17 -2.86
N ILE A 49 8.12 -6.01 -3.06
CA ILE A 49 7.82 -5.49 -4.41
C ILE A 49 9.13 -5.23 -5.16
N GLY A 50 9.18 -5.64 -6.43
CA GLY A 50 10.36 -5.64 -7.29
C GLY A 50 11.25 -6.89 -7.13
N ARG A 51 11.05 -7.70 -6.08
CA ARG A 51 11.83 -8.93 -5.88
C ARG A 51 11.43 -10.00 -6.89
N LYS A 52 12.43 -10.68 -7.45
CA LYS A 52 12.25 -11.92 -8.21
C LYS A 52 12.10 -13.09 -7.25
N VAL A 53 10.98 -13.80 -7.30
CA VAL A 53 10.72 -14.95 -6.44
C VAL A 53 11.64 -16.11 -6.82
N GLY A 54 12.19 -16.78 -5.79
CA GLY A 54 13.07 -17.92 -5.93
C GLY A 54 12.39 -19.14 -6.56
N GLU A 55 13.21 -20.14 -6.87
CA GLU A 55 12.70 -21.41 -7.39
C GLU A 55 12.31 -22.32 -6.22
N HIS A 56 11.00 -22.38 -5.97
CA HIS A 56 10.43 -23.23 -4.93
C HIS A 56 9.74 -24.43 -5.57
N ILE A 57 9.98 -25.62 -5.03
CA ILE A 57 9.27 -26.85 -5.40
C ILE A 57 8.17 -27.09 -4.37
N LEU A 58 6.93 -27.12 -4.84
CA LEU A 58 5.74 -27.41 -4.04
C LEU A 58 5.05 -28.67 -4.57
N LEU A 59 4.02 -29.13 -3.90
CA LEU A 59 3.19 -30.25 -4.33
C LEU A 59 1.83 -29.73 -4.81
N ASN A 60 1.35 -30.17 -5.97
CA ASN A 60 -0.02 -29.89 -6.41
C ASN A 60 -1.05 -30.73 -5.66
N ARG A 61 -2.34 -30.57 -5.98
CA ARG A 61 -3.46 -31.33 -5.40
C ARG A 61 -3.37 -32.86 -5.56
N GLU A 62 -2.59 -33.33 -6.53
CA GLU A 62 -2.31 -34.74 -6.81
C GLU A 62 -1.04 -35.24 -6.09
N GLY A 63 -0.35 -34.37 -5.35
CA GLY A 63 0.90 -34.69 -4.66
C GLY A 63 2.12 -34.74 -5.58
N GLN A 64 2.01 -34.23 -6.80
CA GLN A 64 3.12 -34.16 -7.75
C GLN A 64 3.95 -32.90 -7.53
N PRO A 65 5.30 -32.98 -7.64
CA PRO A 65 6.16 -31.83 -7.51
C PRO A 65 5.94 -30.85 -8.67
N VAL A 66 5.71 -29.58 -8.33
CA VAL A 66 5.55 -28.47 -9.27
C VAL A 66 6.49 -27.35 -8.85
N SER A 67 7.29 -26.86 -9.80
CA SER A 67 8.14 -25.69 -9.60
C SER A 67 7.33 -24.42 -9.77
N LEU A 68 7.45 -23.46 -8.86
CA LEU A 68 6.83 -22.14 -9.02
C LEU A 68 7.35 -21.41 -10.27
N ALA A 69 8.59 -21.69 -10.68
CA ALA A 69 9.16 -21.16 -11.91
C ALA A 69 8.46 -21.66 -13.19
N SER A 70 7.72 -22.78 -13.12
CA SER A 70 6.95 -23.30 -14.27
C SER A 70 5.77 -22.39 -14.67
N TYR A 71 5.35 -21.48 -13.79
CA TYR A 71 4.29 -20.50 -14.07
C TYR A 71 4.80 -19.23 -14.77
N ARG A 72 6.11 -19.11 -15.01
CA ARG A 72 6.70 -18.01 -15.79
C ARG A 72 6.17 -17.99 -17.22
N GLY A 73 6.29 -16.83 -17.88
CA GLY A 73 5.79 -16.57 -19.23
C GLY A 73 4.38 -15.96 -19.25
N LYS A 74 3.66 -15.98 -18.12
CA LYS A 74 2.38 -15.28 -17.94
C LYS A 74 2.34 -14.62 -16.57
N PRO A 75 1.52 -13.57 -16.38
CA PRO A 75 1.26 -13.05 -15.05
C PRO A 75 0.74 -14.14 -14.11
N LEU A 76 1.15 -14.08 -12.85
CA LEU A 76 0.78 -15.04 -11.82
C LEU A 76 0.22 -14.31 -10.60
N LEU A 77 -0.98 -14.68 -10.17
CA LEU A 77 -1.55 -14.26 -8.90
C LEU A 77 -1.24 -15.31 -7.83
N VAL A 78 -0.62 -14.91 -6.74
CA VAL A 78 -0.31 -15.79 -5.61
C VAL A 78 -1.05 -15.34 -4.36
N SER A 79 -1.78 -16.27 -3.73
CA SER A 79 -2.50 -16.04 -2.48
C SER A 79 -2.08 -17.09 -1.44
N PHE A 80 -1.73 -16.66 -0.23
CA PHE A 80 -1.44 -17.57 0.87
C PHE A 80 -2.72 -17.88 1.64
N ILE A 81 -2.98 -19.16 1.87
CA ILE A 81 -4.15 -19.66 2.59
C ILE A 81 -3.71 -20.69 3.64
N TYR A 82 -4.60 -21.00 4.57
CA TYR A 82 -4.51 -22.22 5.35
C TYR A 82 -5.89 -22.85 5.53
N THR A 83 -5.98 -24.17 5.39
CA THR A 83 -7.28 -24.87 5.28
C THR A 83 -8.04 -24.90 6.60
N GLY A 84 -7.35 -24.68 7.72
CA GLY A 84 -7.96 -24.56 9.05
C GLY A 84 -8.65 -23.23 9.33
N CYS A 85 -8.62 -22.26 8.41
CA CYS A 85 -9.29 -20.98 8.60
C CYS A 85 -10.77 -21.08 8.21
N PHE A 86 -11.67 -20.91 9.18
CA PHE A 86 -13.11 -21.11 8.95
C PHE A 86 -13.88 -19.83 8.59
N GLN A 87 -13.28 -18.65 8.73
CA GLN A 87 -14.00 -17.38 8.56
C GLN A 87 -13.41 -16.52 7.44
N VAL A 88 -12.12 -16.19 7.54
CA VAL A 88 -11.49 -15.21 6.64
C VAL A 88 -11.12 -15.84 5.29
N CYS A 89 -10.40 -16.96 5.29
CA CYS A 89 -9.96 -17.59 4.04
C CYS A 89 -11.09 -17.97 3.06
N PRO A 90 -12.25 -18.50 3.51
CA PRO A 90 -13.38 -18.77 2.61
C PRO A 90 -13.90 -17.52 1.91
N THR A 91 -13.99 -16.42 2.66
CA THR A 91 -14.48 -15.12 2.17
C THR A 91 -13.50 -14.52 1.16
N THR A 92 -12.20 -14.50 1.49
CA THR A 92 -11.16 -13.98 0.60
C THR A 92 -10.98 -14.84 -0.65
N THR A 93 -11.08 -16.17 -0.52
CA THR A 93 -11.01 -17.10 -1.66
C THR A 93 -12.19 -16.88 -2.61
N ARG A 94 -13.41 -16.68 -2.10
CA ARG A 94 -14.57 -16.37 -2.93
C ARG A 94 -14.43 -15.01 -3.62
N SER A 95 -13.97 -13.99 -2.90
CA SER A 95 -13.71 -12.67 -3.48
C SER A 95 -12.64 -12.72 -4.59
N LEU A 96 -11.57 -13.51 -4.38
CA LEU A 96 -10.57 -13.78 -5.41
C LEU A 96 -11.19 -14.50 -6.61
N GLN A 97 -12.07 -15.48 -6.38
CA GLN A 97 -12.77 -16.18 -7.46
C GLN A 97 -13.61 -15.25 -8.33
N GLU A 98 -14.46 -14.43 -7.73
CA GLU A 98 -15.29 -13.46 -8.45
C GLU A 98 -14.43 -12.49 -9.27
N THR A 99 -13.30 -12.06 -8.70
CA THR A 99 -12.34 -11.22 -9.39
C THR A 99 -11.69 -11.93 -10.57
N VAL A 100 -11.18 -13.14 -10.37
CA VAL A 100 -10.55 -13.94 -11.43
C VAL A 100 -11.53 -14.19 -12.58
N GLU A 101 -12.78 -14.51 -12.29
CA GLU A 101 -13.83 -14.69 -13.31
C GLU A 101 -14.12 -13.38 -14.07
N GLY A 102 -14.21 -12.25 -13.37
CA GLY A 102 -14.37 -10.94 -14.00
C GLY A 102 -13.19 -10.57 -14.89
N LEU A 103 -11.96 -10.84 -14.43
CA LEU A 103 -10.75 -10.59 -15.20
C LEU A 103 -10.69 -11.45 -16.45
N GLN A 104 -10.97 -12.75 -16.35
CA GLN A 104 -11.02 -13.66 -17.50
C GLN A 104 -12.04 -13.23 -18.55
N LYS A 105 -13.20 -12.69 -18.14
CA LYS A 105 -14.17 -12.11 -19.08
C LYS A 105 -13.63 -10.87 -19.80
N SER A 106 -12.76 -10.10 -19.14
CA SER A 106 -12.23 -8.84 -19.68
C SER A 106 -10.98 -8.98 -20.55
N VAL A 107 -10.06 -9.88 -20.20
CA VAL A 107 -8.78 -10.07 -20.93
C VAL A 107 -8.73 -11.36 -21.74
N GLY A 108 -9.70 -12.26 -21.53
CA GLY A 108 -9.76 -13.58 -22.15
C GLY A 108 -9.31 -14.72 -21.22
N PRO A 109 -9.67 -15.97 -21.56
CA PRO A 109 -9.30 -17.14 -20.76
C PRO A 109 -7.79 -17.40 -20.85
N ASN A 110 -7.22 -17.99 -19.80
CA ASN A 110 -5.84 -18.48 -19.73
C ASN A 110 -4.75 -17.43 -20.01
N GLN A 111 -5.04 -16.14 -19.83
CA GLN A 111 -4.04 -15.06 -19.95
C GLN A 111 -3.10 -14.97 -18.74
N PHE A 112 -3.53 -15.48 -17.58
CA PHE A 112 -2.78 -15.47 -16.33
C PHE A 112 -3.07 -16.74 -15.51
N ASN A 113 -2.21 -17.03 -14.55
CA ASN A 113 -2.35 -18.15 -13.63
C ASN A 113 -2.70 -17.65 -12.23
N VAL A 114 -3.35 -18.50 -11.44
CA VAL A 114 -3.65 -18.25 -10.03
C VAL A 114 -3.13 -19.43 -9.21
N VAL A 115 -2.40 -19.15 -8.14
CA VAL A 115 -1.85 -20.16 -7.24
C VAL A 115 -2.21 -19.80 -5.80
N SER A 116 -2.90 -20.71 -5.13
CA SER A 116 -3.14 -20.62 -3.70
C SER A 116 -2.16 -21.54 -2.95
N ILE A 117 -1.35 -20.98 -2.05
CA ILE A 117 -0.31 -21.71 -1.34
C ILE A 117 -0.74 -21.94 0.12
N GLY A 118 -0.76 -23.21 0.55
CA GLY A 118 -1.04 -23.61 1.93
C GLY A 118 0.18 -23.45 2.84
N PHE A 119 0.18 -22.50 3.79
CA PHE A 119 1.36 -22.24 4.62
C PHE A 119 1.39 -23.03 5.95
N ASN A 120 0.27 -23.60 6.39
CA ASN A 120 0.17 -24.31 7.67
C ASN A 120 0.55 -25.79 7.53
N GLN A 121 1.84 -26.08 7.50
CA GLN A 121 2.33 -27.46 7.43
C GLN A 121 2.38 -28.12 8.83
N PRO A 122 2.03 -29.41 8.96
CA PRO A 122 1.66 -30.36 7.90
C PRO A 122 0.15 -30.43 7.59
N ALA A 123 -0.67 -29.55 8.13
CA ALA A 123 -2.13 -29.60 7.99
C ALA A 123 -2.59 -29.31 6.55
N ASP A 124 -1.96 -28.34 5.88
CA ASP A 124 -2.21 -27.95 4.50
C ASP A 124 -1.55 -28.91 3.50
N SER A 125 -1.88 -30.19 3.61
CA SER A 125 -1.49 -31.25 2.68
C SER A 125 -2.13 -31.07 1.31
N PRO A 126 -1.58 -31.69 0.23
CA PRO A 126 -2.23 -31.75 -1.08
C PRO A 126 -3.71 -32.14 -1.03
N GLN A 127 -4.04 -33.13 -0.19
CA GLN A 127 -5.40 -33.64 -0.03
C GLN A 127 -6.31 -32.63 0.67
N ALA A 128 -5.82 -31.94 1.70
CA ALA A 128 -6.56 -30.88 2.39
C ALA A 128 -6.85 -29.71 1.45
N LEU A 129 -5.86 -29.27 0.68
CA LEU A 129 -6.02 -28.20 -0.31
C LEU A 129 -6.98 -28.59 -1.45
N LYS A 130 -6.95 -29.84 -1.90
CA LYS A 130 -7.93 -30.38 -2.86
C LYS A 130 -9.36 -30.35 -2.31
N ALA A 131 -9.53 -30.77 -1.06
CA ALA A 131 -10.83 -30.71 -0.38
C ALA A 131 -11.31 -29.27 -0.22
N PHE A 132 -10.43 -28.35 0.18
CA PHE A 132 -10.71 -26.92 0.29
C PHE A 132 -11.20 -26.34 -1.05
N ALA A 133 -10.44 -26.54 -2.13
CA ALA A 133 -10.82 -26.07 -3.46
C ALA A 133 -12.19 -26.62 -3.91
N THR A 134 -12.46 -27.90 -3.64
CA THR A 134 -13.73 -28.55 -3.97
C THR A 134 -14.88 -27.98 -3.16
N GLN A 135 -14.69 -27.83 -1.84
CA GLN A 135 -15.69 -27.31 -0.91
C GLN A 135 -16.13 -25.88 -1.28
N TYR A 136 -15.19 -25.05 -1.73
CA TYR A 136 -15.47 -23.66 -2.13
C TYR A 136 -15.76 -23.48 -3.62
N GLY A 137 -15.87 -24.58 -4.39
CA GLY A 137 -16.32 -24.55 -5.77
C GLY A 137 -15.30 -23.97 -6.75
N ILE A 138 -14.01 -23.99 -6.42
CA ILE A 138 -12.93 -23.49 -7.27
C ILE A 138 -12.65 -24.53 -8.36
N ARG A 139 -13.04 -24.20 -9.60
CA ARG A 139 -13.01 -25.11 -10.76
C ARG A 139 -12.22 -24.56 -11.95
N GLN A 140 -11.62 -23.38 -11.79
CA GLN A 140 -10.89 -22.72 -12.87
C GLN A 140 -9.62 -23.54 -13.20
N PRO A 141 -9.39 -23.88 -14.49
CA PRO A 141 -8.28 -24.76 -14.87
C PRO A 141 -6.90 -24.11 -14.71
N ASN A 142 -6.86 -22.78 -14.67
CA ASN A 142 -5.65 -21.98 -14.42
C ASN A 142 -5.50 -21.57 -12.95
N TRP A 143 -6.27 -22.18 -12.04
CA TRP A 143 -6.12 -21.98 -10.59
C TRP A 143 -5.68 -23.28 -9.92
N GLU A 144 -4.45 -23.28 -9.41
CA GLU A 144 -3.86 -24.42 -8.70
C GLU A 144 -3.72 -24.15 -7.20
N PHE A 145 -3.73 -25.22 -6.40
CA PHE A 145 -3.47 -25.15 -4.98
C PHE A 145 -2.21 -25.94 -4.67
N LEU A 146 -1.22 -25.28 -4.05
CA LEU A 146 0.10 -25.84 -3.83
C LEU A 146 0.41 -25.99 -2.35
N SER A 147 0.92 -27.16 -1.98
CA SER A 147 1.40 -27.51 -0.64
C SER A 147 2.93 -27.50 -0.63
N PRO A 148 3.59 -26.52 0.00
CA PRO A 148 5.03 -26.51 0.17
C PRO A 148 5.47 -27.54 1.23
N PRO A 149 6.63 -28.17 1.08
CA PRO A 149 7.30 -28.85 2.20
C PRO A 149 7.49 -27.90 3.38
N GLY A 150 7.24 -28.36 4.62
CA GLY A 150 7.33 -27.51 5.81
C GLY A 150 8.66 -26.77 5.98
N ALA A 151 9.76 -27.39 5.55
CA ALA A 151 11.10 -26.80 5.63
C ALA A 151 11.29 -25.54 4.76
N ILE A 152 10.52 -25.38 3.68
CA ILE A 152 10.66 -24.23 2.77
C ILE A 152 9.68 -23.09 3.08
N VAL A 153 8.67 -23.32 3.93
CA VAL A 153 7.63 -22.32 4.23
C VAL A 153 8.23 -20.99 4.68
N PRO A 154 9.23 -20.91 5.59
CA PRO A 154 9.78 -19.62 6.01
C PRO A 154 10.47 -18.85 4.89
N ALA A 155 11.25 -19.55 4.04
CA ALA A 155 11.95 -18.95 2.92
C ALA A 155 10.95 -18.48 1.84
N LEU A 156 9.93 -19.29 1.56
CA LEU A 156 8.85 -18.93 0.64
C LEU A 156 8.08 -17.72 1.16
N ALA A 157 7.71 -17.70 2.43
CA ALA A 157 7.03 -16.56 3.03
C ALA A 157 7.88 -15.27 2.95
N GLN A 158 9.18 -15.38 3.23
CA GLN A 158 10.13 -14.27 3.12
C GLN A 158 10.21 -13.71 1.70
N ASP A 159 10.26 -14.56 0.67
CA ASP A 159 10.32 -14.13 -0.74
C ASP A 159 9.13 -13.24 -1.10
N PHE A 160 7.94 -13.58 -0.61
CA PHE A 160 6.71 -12.83 -0.84
C PHE A 160 6.47 -11.69 0.17
N GLY A 161 7.37 -11.51 1.15
CA GLY A 161 7.14 -10.59 2.28
C GLY A 161 5.89 -10.95 3.08
N PHE A 162 5.45 -12.20 3.01
CA PHE A 162 4.30 -12.72 3.73
C PHE A 162 4.69 -12.99 5.18
N VAL A 163 4.04 -12.29 6.12
CA VAL A 163 4.27 -12.48 7.55
C VAL A 163 3.04 -13.11 8.17
N PHE A 164 3.27 -14.13 8.98
CA PHE A 164 2.24 -14.84 9.74
C PHE A 164 2.76 -15.18 11.13
N GLN A 165 1.85 -15.27 12.09
CA GLN A 165 2.13 -15.60 13.48
C GLN A 165 1.06 -16.55 14.01
N ALA A 166 1.48 -17.61 14.68
CA ALA A 166 0.55 -18.53 15.33
C ALA A 166 -0.08 -17.87 16.56
N THR A 167 -1.38 -18.03 16.70
CA THR A 167 -2.17 -17.56 17.86
C THR A 167 -3.00 -18.71 18.42
N PRO A 168 -3.52 -18.60 19.66
CA PRO A 168 -4.41 -19.63 20.22
C PRO A 168 -5.66 -19.90 19.39
N ALA A 169 -6.07 -18.95 18.54
CA ALA A 169 -7.22 -19.05 17.65
C ALA A 169 -6.86 -19.50 16.22
N GLY A 170 -5.59 -19.75 15.92
CA GLY A 170 -5.11 -20.15 14.60
C GLY A 170 -3.86 -19.38 14.19
N PHE A 171 -3.99 -18.53 13.16
CA PHE A 171 -2.88 -17.72 12.64
C PHE A 171 -3.35 -16.31 12.33
N ASP A 172 -2.59 -15.32 12.79
CA ASP A 172 -2.69 -13.94 12.32
C ASP A 172 -1.72 -13.78 11.16
N HIS A 173 -2.21 -13.30 10.02
CA HIS A 173 -1.37 -13.09 8.84
C HIS A 173 -1.87 -11.92 8.00
N VAL A 174 -0.98 -11.38 7.15
CA VAL A 174 -1.37 -10.37 6.17
C VAL A 174 -2.29 -11.01 5.13
N LEU A 175 -3.44 -10.40 4.90
CA LEU A 175 -4.30 -10.74 3.78
C LEU A 175 -3.75 -10.03 2.54
N GLN A 176 -2.97 -10.75 1.75
CA GLN A 176 -2.36 -10.23 0.52
C GLN A 176 -2.53 -11.19 -0.66
N VAL A 177 -2.74 -10.62 -1.84
CA VAL A 177 -2.55 -11.29 -3.13
C VAL A 177 -1.38 -10.63 -3.83
N SER A 178 -0.37 -11.41 -4.18
CA SER A 178 0.83 -10.94 -4.87
C SER A 178 0.66 -11.13 -6.37
N ILE A 179 0.86 -10.07 -7.14
CA ILE A 179 0.85 -10.08 -8.60
C ILE A 179 2.29 -10.17 -9.08
N LEU A 180 2.59 -11.21 -9.85
CA LEU A 180 3.90 -11.44 -10.44
C LEU A 180 3.84 -11.21 -11.95
N ASP A 181 4.92 -10.67 -12.51
CA ASP A 181 5.13 -10.57 -13.96
C ASP A 181 5.52 -11.92 -14.58
N ALA A 182 5.68 -11.94 -15.91
CA ALA A 182 6.05 -13.15 -16.65
C ALA A 182 7.43 -13.70 -16.26
N GLU A 183 8.31 -12.89 -15.70
CA GLU A 183 9.64 -13.30 -15.24
C GLU A 183 9.63 -13.81 -13.78
N GLY A 184 8.51 -13.63 -13.07
CA GLY A 184 8.34 -14.01 -11.67
C GLY A 184 8.80 -12.94 -10.68
N ARG A 185 8.81 -11.66 -11.07
CA ARG A 185 9.00 -10.52 -10.14
C ARG A 185 7.68 -10.05 -9.59
N ILE A 186 7.65 -9.72 -8.30
CA ILE A 186 6.47 -9.16 -7.64
C ILE A 186 6.30 -7.72 -8.11
N VAL A 187 5.22 -7.40 -8.81
CA VAL A 187 4.96 -6.03 -9.29
C VAL A 187 4.02 -5.27 -8.37
N ARG A 188 3.11 -5.97 -7.71
CA ARG A 188 2.12 -5.37 -6.83
C ARG A 188 1.65 -6.38 -5.80
N GLN A 189 1.27 -5.88 -4.65
CA GLN A 189 0.53 -6.63 -3.65
C GLN A 189 -0.78 -5.90 -3.36
N VAL A 190 -1.87 -6.65 -3.36
CA VAL A 190 -3.21 -6.16 -3.06
C VAL A 190 -3.62 -6.71 -1.71
N TYR A 191 -4.17 -5.86 -0.85
CA TYR A 191 -4.43 -6.20 0.55
C TYR A 191 -5.92 -6.20 0.88
N GLY A 192 -6.30 -7.01 1.86
CA GLY A 192 -7.65 -6.98 2.47
C GLY A 192 -8.52 -8.19 2.13
N GLU A 193 -9.74 -8.18 2.70
CA GLU A 193 -10.70 -9.28 2.56
C GLU A 193 -11.53 -9.20 1.28
N SER A 194 -11.77 -7.98 0.80
CA SER A 194 -12.48 -7.72 -0.44
C SER A 194 -11.47 -7.33 -1.50
N LEU A 195 -11.17 -8.28 -2.38
CA LEU A 195 -10.34 -8.07 -3.55
C LEU A 195 -11.24 -7.48 -4.63
N VAL A 196 -11.04 -6.20 -4.93
CA VAL A 196 -11.81 -5.51 -5.96
C VAL A 196 -11.19 -5.81 -7.33
N PRO A 197 -11.98 -6.18 -8.36
CA PRO A 197 -11.45 -6.48 -9.70
C PRO A 197 -10.64 -5.35 -10.32
N ALA A 198 -10.91 -4.10 -9.93
CA ALA A 198 -10.16 -2.94 -10.38
C ALA A 198 -8.70 -2.98 -9.91
N GLU A 199 -8.46 -3.32 -8.64
CA GLU A 199 -7.11 -3.30 -8.02
C GLU A 199 -6.20 -4.39 -8.55
N LEU A 200 -6.77 -5.57 -8.87
CA LEU A 200 -6.03 -6.65 -9.52
C LEU A 200 -5.97 -6.47 -11.03
N GLY A 201 -6.99 -5.86 -11.64
CA GLY A 201 -7.18 -5.82 -13.07
C GLY A 201 -6.34 -4.81 -13.83
N GLU A 202 -6.12 -3.61 -13.27
CA GLU A 202 -5.28 -2.61 -13.91
C GLU A 202 -3.81 -3.05 -14.00
N PRO A 203 -3.14 -3.48 -12.89
CA PRO A 203 -1.78 -4.00 -12.97
C PRO A 203 -1.68 -5.22 -13.89
N LEU A 204 -2.67 -6.12 -13.86
CA LEU A 204 -2.68 -7.30 -14.72
C LEU A 204 -2.78 -6.93 -16.21
N LYS A 205 -3.65 -5.98 -16.57
CA LYS A 205 -3.77 -5.51 -17.95
C LYS A 205 -2.49 -4.84 -18.44
N MET A 206 -1.81 -4.08 -17.57
CA MET A 206 -0.51 -3.49 -17.88
C MET A 206 0.54 -4.57 -18.15
N LEU A 207 0.60 -5.62 -17.32
CA LEU A 207 1.49 -6.75 -17.56
C LEU A 207 1.19 -7.47 -18.88
N LEU A 208 -0.08 -7.69 -19.18
CA LEU A 208 -0.49 -8.31 -20.46
C LEU A 208 -0.21 -7.43 -21.67
N ALA A 209 -0.22 -6.11 -21.51
CA ALA A 209 0.13 -5.15 -22.55
C ALA A 209 1.66 -5.03 -22.76
N GLY A 210 2.48 -5.71 -21.95
CA GLY A 210 3.94 -5.64 -22.03
C GLY A 210 4.54 -4.32 -21.55
N THR A 211 3.77 -3.50 -20.83
CA THR A 211 4.27 -2.26 -20.25
C THR A 211 5.01 -2.56 -18.95
N PRO A 212 6.26 -2.06 -18.77
CA PRO A 212 6.99 -2.20 -17.51
C PRO A 212 6.18 -1.55 -16.38
N VAL A 213 5.79 -2.34 -15.37
CA VAL A 213 5.25 -1.83 -14.11
C VAL A 213 6.46 -1.41 -13.27
N GLU A 214 7.07 -0.28 -13.61
CA GLU A 214 8.21 0.29 -12.88
C GLU A 214 7.69 0.84 -11.54
N SER A 215 8.06 0.17 -10.44
CA SER A 215 7.71 0.53 -9.06
C SER A 215 8.51 1.74 -8.57
N ASN A 216 8.45 2.86 -9.28
CA ASN A 216 9.00 4.12 -8.76
C ASN A 216 7.99 4.69 -7.75
N GLU A 217 7.97 4.09 -6.56
CA GLU A 217 7.08 4.46 -5.45
C GLU A 217 7.08 5.97 -5.17
N LEU A 218 8.18 6.66 -5.44
CA LEU A 218 8.29 8.10 -5.23
C LEU A 218 7.49 8.93 -6.25
N ILE A 219 7.49 8.52 -7.52
CA ILE A 219 6.72 9.19 -8.58
C ILE A 219 5.25 8.80 -8.45
N ASP A 220 4.94 7.53 -8.18
CA ASP A 220 3.58 7.05 -7.96
C ASP A 220 2.95 7.66 -6.70
N HIS A 221 3.65 7.81 -5.58
CA HIS A 221 3.10 8.49 -4.39
C HIS A 221 2.89 9.99 -4.60
N LEU A 222 3.75 10.64 -5.39
CA LEU A 222 3.56 12.05 -5.76
C LEU A 222 2.39 12.19 -6.74
N LEU A 223 2.29 11.32 -7.74
CA LEU A 223 1.22 11.33 -8.74
C LEU A 223 -0.13 10.90 -8.15
N ASP A 224 -0.18 9.93 -7.24
CA ASP A 224 -1.40 9.53 -6.53
C ASP A 224 -1.89 10.65 -5.61
N ARG A 225 -0.99 11.36 -4.90
CA ARG A 225 -1.39 12.56 -4.15
C ARG A 225 -1.93 13.65 -5.07
N VAL A 226 -1.29 13.88 -6.21
CA VAL A 226 -1.74 14.87 -7.20
C VAL A 226 -3.08 14.44 -7.82
N ARG A 227 -3.26 13.15 -8.13
CA ARG A 227 -4.46 12.57 -8.76
C ARG A 227 -5.63 12.53 -7.78
N ILE A 228 -5.42 12.18 -6.51
CA ILE A 228 -6.44 12.28 -5.45
C ILE A 228 -6.92 13.72 -5.28
N LEU A 229 -6.03 14.71 -5.44
CA LEU A 229 -6.43 16.12 -5.45
C LEU A 229 -7.15 16.55 -6.75
N CYS A 230 -7.06 15.79 -7.85
CA CYS A 230 -7.54 16.18 -9.18
C CYS A 230 -8.65 15.28 -9.78
N THR A 231 -9.06 14.19 -9.12
CA THR A 231 -10.16 13.33 -9.59
C THR A 231 -11.20 13.15 -8.50
N VAL A 232 -12.43 13.60 -8.77
CA VAL A 232 -13.59 13.33 -7.93
C VAL A 232 -14.24 12.04 -8.43
N TYR A 233 -14.31 11.03 -7.56
CA TYR A 233 -15.02 9.78 -7.86
C TYR A 233 -16.53 10.04 -7.95
N ASP A 234 -17.14 9.74 -9.11
CA ASP A 234 -18.59 9.87 -9.33
C ASP A 234 -19.28 8.52 -9.07
N PRO A 235 -19.94 8.34 -7.90
CA PRO A 235 -20.48 7.05 -7.47
C PRO A 235 -21.68 6.56 -8.31
N LYS A 236 -22.21 7.36 -9.24
CA LYS A 236 -23.34 6.96 -10.10
C LYS A 236 -22.91 6.30 -11.41
N THR A 237 -21.69 6.54 -11.87
CA THR A 237 -21.22 6.07 -13.20
C THR A 237 -20.02 5.12 -13.12
N GLY A 238 -19.39 4.97 -11.96
CA GLY A 238 -18.23 4.08 -11.75
C GLY A 238 -16.99 4.51 -12.53
N ALA A 239 -16.95 5.74 -13.05
CA ALA A 239 -15.87 6.28 -13.85
C ALA A 239 -15.19 7.47 -13.15
N TYR A 240 -13.87 7.53 -13.24
CA TYR A 240 -13.09 8.67 -12.77
C TYR A 240 -13.14 9.79 -13.82
N LYS A 241 -13.64 10.97 -13.44
CA LYS A 241 -13.57 12.18 -14.28
C LYS A 241 -12.41 13.05 -13.80
N VAL A 242 -11.59 13.51 -14.75
CA VAL A 242 -10.47 14.42 -14.47
C VAL A 242 -11.02 15.83 -14.33
N ASP A 243 -10.86 16.43 -13.14
CA ASP A 243 -11.23 17.83 -12.92
C ASP A 243 -10.04 18.73 -13.30
N TYR A 244 -10.10 19.31 -14.50
CA TYR A 244 -9.04 20.17 -15.03
C TYR A 244 -8.98 21.55 -14.35
N THR A 245 -9.94 21.87 -13.47
CA THR A 245 -10.04 23.20 -12.86
C THR A 245 -8.82 23.52 -11.98
N LEU A 246 -8.33 22.54 -11.21
CA LEU A 246 -7.17 22.70 -10.33
C LEU A 246 -5.83 22.85 -11.10
N PRO A 247 -5.47 21.98 -12.06
CA PRO A 247 -4.22 22.16 -12.81
C PRO A 247 -4.20 23.46 -13.63
N ILE A 248 -5.35 23.90 -14.15
CA ILE A 248 -5.47 25.20 -14.84
C ILE A 248 -5.22 26.37 -13.87
N GLN A 249 -5.77 26.32 -12.65
CA GLN A 249 -5.53 27.34 -11.63
C GLN A 249 -4.06 27.40 -11.20
N ILE A 250 -3.41 26.25 -11.01
CA ILE A 250 -1.98 26.18 -10.68
C ILE A 250 -1.13 26.76 -11.82
N ALA A 251 -1.41 26.36 -13.07
CA ALA A 251 -0.71 26.89 -14.24
C ALA A 251 -0.89 28.42 -14.38
N GLY A 252 -2.11 28.92 -14.16
CA GLY A 252 -2.40 30.35 -14.14
C GLY A 252 -1.64 31.09 -13.04
N GLY A 253 -1.64 30.54 -11.82
CA GLY A 253 -0.92 31.12 -10.68
C GLY A 253 0.59 31.16 -10.91
N VAL A 254 1.19 30.07 -11.37
CA VAL A 254 2.64 29.99 -11.67
C VAL A 254 3.01 31.01 -12.74
N THR A 255 2.22 31.12 -13.80
CA THR A 255 2.48 32.08 -14.90
C THR A 255 2.42 33.53 -14.39
N PHE A 256 1.44 33.85 -13.53
CA PHE A 256 1.31 35.16 -12.90
C PHE A 256 2.53 35.50 -12.02
N PHE A 257 2.96 34.56 -11.15
CA PHE A 257 4.11 34.79 -10.28
C PHE A 257 5.42 34.92 -11.06
N ILE A 258 5.61 34.14 -12.13
CA ILE A 258 6.77 34.27 -13.03
C ILE A 258 6.76 35.64 -13.71
N ALA A 259 5.63 36.07 -14.26
CA ALA A 259 5.50 37.39 -14.90
C ALA A 259 5.79 38.53 -13.92
N MET A 260 5.27 38.44 -12.70
CA MET A 260 5.50 39.44 -11.66
C MET A 260 6.97 39.46 -11.21
N MET A 261 7.60 38.29 -11.07
CA MET A 261 9.03 38.18 -10.74
C MET A 261 9.90 38.80 -11.85
N ILE A 262 9.59 38.53 -13.12
CA ILE A 262 10.28 39.14 -14.27
C ILE A 262 10.13 40.67 -14.26
N PHE A 263 8.91 41.17 -13.99
CA PHE A 263 8.64 42.60 -13.89
C PHE A 263 9.50 43.26 -12.80
N PHE A 264 9.50 42.69 -11.58
CA PHE A 264 10.32 43.21 -10.48
C PHE A 264 11.82 43.15 -10.77
N ILE A 265 12.32 42.09 -11.40
CA ILE A 265 13.73 41.98 -11.80
C ILE A 265 14.08 43.07 -12.83
N ASN A 266 13.20 43.31 -13.81
CA ASN A 266 13.41 44.32 -14.83
C ASN A 266 13.38 45.73 -14.25
N GLU A 267 12.43 46.02 -13.38
CA GLU A 267 12.31 47.32 -12.71
C GLU A 267 13.52 47.58 -11.81
N TRP A 268 13.94 46.59 -11.02
CA TRP A 268 15.14 46.68 -10.20
C TRP A 268 16.41 46.93 -11.03
N ARG A 269 16.54 46.27 -12.20
CA ARG A 269 17.64 46.50 -13.14
C ARG A 269 17.59 47.90 -13.77
N SER A 270 16.40 48.39 -14.14
CA SER A 270 16.19 49.73 -14.69
C SER A 270 16.59 50.80 -13.67
N ASN A 271 16.11 50.67 -12.44
CA ASN A 271 16.36 51.65 -11.39
C ASN A 271 17.85 51.69 -10.99
N ARG A 272 18.55 50.55 -11.01
CA ARG A 272 20.02 50.49 -10.84
C ARG A 272 20.78 51.19 -11.97
N LYS A 273 20.33 51.10 -13.21
CA LYS A 273 20.95 51.82 -14.35
C LYS A 273 20.75 53.33 -14.21
N SER A 274 19.56 53.77 -13.80
CA SER A 274 19.25 55.18 -13.54
C SER A 274 20.07 55.76 -12.37
N ALA A 275 20.31 54.97 -11.31
CA ALA A 275 21.18 55.36 -10.20
C ALA A 275 22.65 55.52 -10.63
N ARG A 276 23.18 54.62 -11.48
CA ARG A 276 24.55 54.74 -12.03
C ARG A 276 24.72 55.97 -12.93
N HIS A 277 23.72 56.31 -13.74
CA HIS A 277 23.80 57.49 -14.62
C HIS A 277 23.70 58.82 -13.86
N LYS A 278 22.97 58.89 -12.74
CA LYS A 278 22.95 60.08 -11.87
C LYS A 278 24.28 60.26 -11.12
N GLY A 279 24.92 59.18 -10.68
CA GLY A 279 26.25 59.25 -10.06
C GLY A 279 27.36 59.73 -11.00
N ALA A 280 27.29 59.36 -12.28
CA ALA A 280 28.29 59.76 -13.29
C ALA A 280 28.11 61.20 -13.85
N ARG A 281 26.98 61.87 -13.58
CA ARG A 281 26.75 63.29 -13.97
C ARG A 281 27.09 64.28 -12.85
N ASN A 282 27.28 63.79 -11.63
CA ASN A 282 27.56 64.62 -10.44
C ASN A 282 29.01 64.46 -9.93
N ALA A 283 29.86 63.76 -10.69
CA ALA A 283 31.31 63.66 -10.50
C ALA A 283 32.00 64.35 -11.69
#